data_AF-A0A6M0BRF9-F1
#
_entry.id   AF-A0A6M0BRF9-F1
#
_cell.length_a   1.000
_cell.length_b   1.000
_cell.length_c   1.000
_cell.angle_alpha   90.00
_cell.angle_beta   90.00
_cell.angle_gamma   90.00
#
_symmetry.space_group_name_H-M   'P 1'
#
loop_
_entity.id
_entity.type
_entity.pdbx_description
1 polymer ?
#
loop_
_entity_poly.entity_id
_entity_poly.type
_entity_poly.pdbx_seq_one_letter_code
_entity_poly.pdbx_strand_id
1 'polypeptide(L)'
;MKKRFIRVIFLFIFPVILSCGFWTSSASALTEEQSLLGEAWRIVNLAYVDDSFNHQNWWFVRQKLIKKPLENRDDTYNAIQEMLASLED
;
A
#
# COMPACT_ATOMS: atom_id res chain seq x y z
N MET A 1 43.70 17.39 24.65
CA MET A 1 43.36 17.88 23.30
C MET A 1 42.58 16.85 22.47
N LYS A 2 42.99 15.57 22.42
CA LYS A 2 42.32 14.49 21.66
C LYS A 2 40.80 14.32 21.92
N LYS A 3 40.34 14.37 23.18
CA LYS A 3 38.91 14.25 23.55
C LYS A 3 38.03 15.41 23.05
N ARG A 4 38.61 16.61 22.97
CA ARG A 4 37.95 17.84 22.46
C ARG A 4 37.81 17.75 20.94
N PHE A 5 38.84 17.25 20.26
CA PHE A 5 38.83 17.00 18.81
C PHE A 5 37.79 15.96 18.40
N ILE A 6 37.69 14.84 19.13
CA ILE A 6 36.66 13.80 18.89
C ILE A 6 35.25 14.37 19.07
N ARG A 7 35.01 15.18 20.12
CA ARG A 7 33.69 15.84 20.34
C ARG A 7 33.29 16.76 19.19
N VAL A 8 34.23 17.54 18.66
CA VAL A 8 33.97 18.46 17.55
C VAL A 8 33.64 17.69 16.28
N ILE A 9 34.38 16.62 15.98
CA ILE A 9 34.08 15.74 14.83
C ILE A 9 32.68 15.13 14.95
N PHE A 10 32.32 14.63 16.14
CA PHE A 10 31.00 14.03 16.35
C PHE A 10 29.87 15.05 16.21
N LEU A 11 30.08 16.29 16.65
CA LEU A 11 29.11 17.39 16.50
C LEU A 11 28.83 17.78 15.04
N PHE A 12 29.79 17.59 14.13
CA PHE A 12 29.59 17.87 12.71
C PHE A 12 29.08 16.66 11.93
N ILE A 13 29.52 15.44 12.26
CA ILE A 13 29.14 14.23 11.53
C ILE A 13 27.70 13.79 11.87
N PHE A 14 27.30 13.89 13.13
CA PHE A 14 25.98 13.46 13.59
C PHE A 14 24.80 14.18 12.89
N PRO A 15 24.79 15.52 12.75
CA PRO A 15 23.72 16.22 12.03
C PRO A 15 23.74 15.94 10.52
N VAL A 16 24.91 15.67 9.91
CA VAL A 16 25.00 15.31 8.50
C VAL A 16 24.37 13.95 8.22
N ILE A 17 24.61 12.97 9.10
CA ILE A 17 23.97 11.63 9.01
C ILE A 17 22.46 11.73 9.17
N LEU A 18 21.98 12.51 10.16
CA LEU A 18 20.56 12.76 10.34
C LEU A 18 19.93 13.48 9.13
N SER A 19 20.64 14.44 8.55
CA SER A 19 20.16 15.21 7.39
C SER A 19 20.06 14.37 6.11
N CYS A 20 20.89 13.34 5.98
CA CYS A 20 20.85 12.42 4.83
C CYS A 20 19.59 11.53 4.82
N GLY A 21 18.94 11.34 5.98
CA GLY A 21 17.72 10.53 6.10
C GLY A 21 16.42 11.21 5.61
N PHE A 22 16.45 12.49 5.25
CA PHE A 22 15.24 13.24 4.85
C PHE A 22 14.88 13.13 3.36
N TRP A 23 15.60 12.31 2.60
CA TRP A 23 15.33 12.10 1.17
C TRP A 23 14.27 11.01 1.03
N THR A 24 13.01 11.35 1.31
CA THR A 24 11.87 10.45 1.08
C THR A 24 11.41 10.57 -0.36
N SER A 25 11.27 9.44 -1.06
CA SER A 25 10.63 9.43 -2.38
C SER A 25 9.21 9.96 -2.30
N SER A 26 8.75 10.67 -3.34
CA SER A 26 7.35 11.07 -3.46
C SER A 26 6.46 9.82 -3.47
N ALA A 27 5.45 9.79 -2.61
CA ALA A 27 4.47 8.72 -2.61
C ALA A 27 3.48 8.96 -3.76
N SER A 28 3.36 8.00 -4.67
CA SER A 28 2.31 8.04 -5.69
C SER A 28 0.97 7.69 -5.05
N ALA A 29 -0.02 8.57 -5.21
CA ALA A 29 -1.40 8.27 -4.86
C ALA A 29 -1.97 7.18 -5.80
N LEU A 30 -2.97 6.45 -5.31
CA LEU A 30 -3.74 5.53 -6.15
C LEU A 30 -4.53 6.32 -7.20
N THR A 31 -4.75 5.71 -8.36
CA THR A 31 -5.70 6.24 -9.33
C THR A 31 -7.13 6.17 -8.78
N GLU A 32 -8.06 6.94 -9.36
CA GLU A 32 -9.48 6.85 -8.98
C GLU A 32 -10.02 5.42 -9.12
N GLU A 33 -9.59 4.72 -10.16
CA GLU A 33 -9.98 3.33 -10.42
C GLU A 33 -9.44 2.35 -9.38
N GLN A 34 -8.17 2.49 -9.00
CA GLN A 34 -7.59 1.70 -7.91
C GLN A 34 -8.22 2.03 -6.55
N SER A 35 -8.62 3.29 -6.33
CA SER A 35 -9.33 3.72 -5.12
C SER A 35 -10.72 3.07 -5.05
N LEU A 36 -11.47 3.07 -6.16
CA LEU A 36 -12.79 2.45 -6.26
C LEU A 36 -12.73 0.94 -5.99
N LEU A 37 -11.80 0.22 -6.62
CA LEU A 37 -11.56 -1.20 -6.34
C LEU A 37 -11.20 -1.42 -4.86
N GLY A 38 -10.33 -0.57 -4.31
CA GLY A 38 -9.91 -0.65 -2.91
C GLY A 38 -11.06 -0.46 -1.93
N GLU A 39 -11.98 0.45 -2.23
CA GLU A 39 -13.17 0.71 -1.41
C GLU A 39 -14.16 -0.45 -1.46
N ALA A 40 -14.43 -1.00 -2.65
CA ALA A 40 -15.26 -2.20 -2.79
C ALA A 40 -14.68 -3.38 -1.99
N TRP A 41 -13.37 -3.62 -2.12
CA TRP A 41 -12.68 -4.66 -1.32
C TRP A 41 -12.81 -4.41 0.18
N ARG A 42 -12.67 -3.15 0.63
CA ARG A 42 -12.78 -2.77 2.04
C ARG A 42 -14.18 -3.03 2.60
N ILE A 43 -15.22 -2.71 1.84
CA ILE A 43 -16.62 -2.97 2.23
C ILE A 43 -16.81 -4.47 2.45
N VAL A 44 -16.40 -5.31 1.49
CA VAL A 44 -16.48 -6.77 1.62
C VAL A 44 -15.67 -7.27 2.81
N ASN A 45 -14.43 -6.79 2.98
CA ASN A 45 -13.58 -7.18 4.10
C ASN A 45 -14.21 -6.86 5.48
N LEU A 46 -15.07 -5.85 5.57
CA LEU A 46 -15.72 -5.44 6.83
C LEU A 46 -17.10 -6.07 7.05
N ALA A 47 -17.79 -6.46 5.98
CA ALA A 47 -19.20 -6.84 6.04
C ALA A 47 -19.48 -8.28 5.59
N TYR A 48 -18.52 -8.97 4.98
CA TYR A 48 -18.69 -10.35 4.55
C TYR A 48 -18.77 -11.29 5.76
N VAL A 49 -19.69 -12.24 5.71
CA VAL A 49 -20.06 -13.07 6.87
C VAL A 49 -19.05 -14.20 7.13
N ASP A 50 -18.44 -14.74 6.07
CA ASP A 50 -17.40 -15.77 6.19
C ASP A 50 -16.00 -15.15 6.25
N ASP A 51 -15.37 -15.22 7.42
CA ASP A 51 -14.00 -14.74 7.64
C ASP A 51 -12.94 -15.51 6.83
N SER A 52 -13.28 -16.67 6.26
CA SER A 52 -12.39 -17.44 5.38
C SER A 52 -12.40 -16.96 3.93
N PHE A 53 -13.37 -16.12 3.56
CA PHE A 53 -13.57 -15.59 2.20
C PHE A 53 -13.58 -16.71 1.14
N ASN A 54 -14.27 -17.82 1.39
CA ASN A 54 -14.21 -19.03 0.56
C ASN A 54 -12.77 -19.61 0.47
N HIS A 55 -12.15 -19.85 1.62
CA HIS A 55 -10.81 -20.45 1.76
C HIS A 55 -9.67 -19.70 1.05
N GLN A 56 -9.81 -18.38 0.85
CA GLN A 56 -8.82 -17.60 0.12
C GLN A 56 -8.17 -16.51 0.99
N ASN A 57 -6.91 -16.17 0.66
CA ASN A 57 -6.26 -15.03 1.29
C ASN A 57 -6.80 -13.73 0.69
N TRP A 58 -7.78 -13.13 1.36
CA TRP A 58 -8.47 -11.94 0.86
C TRP A 58 -7.56 -10.73 0.63
N TRP A 59 -6.51 -10.58 1.44
CA TRP A 59 -5.50 -9.54 1.23
C TRP A 59 -4.72 -9.76 -0.07
N PHE A 60 -4.38 -11.00 -0.39
CA PHE A 60 -3.66 -11.35 -1.61
C PHE A 60 -4.51 -11.11 -2.87
N VAL A 61 -5.83 -11.33 -2.78
CA VAL A 61 -6.79 -10.99 -3.85
C VAL A 61 -6.70 -9.50 -4.19
N ARG A 62 -6.75 -8.61 -3.17
CA ARG A 62 -6.57 -7.16 -3.39
C ARG A 62 -5.25 -6.82 -4.05
N GLN A 63 -4.15 -7.40 -3.56
CA GLN A 63 -2.81 -7.15 -4.11
C GLN A 63 -2.69 -7.56 -5.58
N LYS A 64 -3.37 -8.64 -5.98
CA LYS A 64 -3.41 -9.09 -7.36
C LYS A 64 -4.24 -8.14 -8.22
N LEU A 65 -5.40 -7.72 -7.75
CA LEU A 65 -6.33 -6.88 -8.49
C LEU A 65 -5.81 -5.44 -8.67
N ILE A 66 -5.22 -4.84 -7.64
CA ILE A 66 -4.72 -3.46 -7.70
C ILE A 66 -3.55 -3.26 -8.69
N LYS A 67 -2.88 -4.37 -9.06
CA LYS A 67 -1.79 -4.40 -10.05
C LYS A 67 -2.30 -4.59 -11.47
N LYS A 68 -3.58 -4.91 -11.68
CA LYS A 68 -4.16 -4.98 -13.03
C LYS A 68 -4.21 -3.58 -13.65
N PRO A 69 -4.13 -3.45 -14.98
CA PRO A 69 -4.39 -2.19 -15.66
C PRO A 69 -5.88 -1.85 -15.52
N LEU A 70 -6.19 -0.91 -14.62
CA LEU A 70 -7.54 -0.38 -14.41
C LEU A 70 -7.61 0.98 -15.11
N GLU A 71 -7.76 0.97 -16.44
CA GLU A 71 -7.66 2.18 -17.28
C GLU A 71 -8.95 2.99 -17.29
N ASN A 72 -10.09 2.32 -17.15
CA ASN A 72 -11.41 2.95 -17.17
C ASN A 72 -12.34 2.30 -16.13
N ARG A 73 -13.52 2.91 -15.98
CA ARG A 73 -14.52 2.51 -14.99
C ARG A 73 -15.07 1.10 -15.24
N ASP A 74 -15.22 0.70 -16.50
CA ASP A 74 -15.74 -0.63 -16.88
C ASP A 74 -14.74 -1.72 -16.51
N ASP A 75 -13.44 -1.51 -16.75
CA ASP A 75 -12.37 -2.43 -16.32
C ASP A 75 -12.34 -2.61 -14.81
N THR A 76 -12.53 -1.52 -14.06
CA THR A 76 -12.63 -1.55 -12.60
C THR A 76 -13.86 -2.33 -12.13
N TYR A 77 -15.02 -2.10 -12.75
CA TYR A 77 -16.22 -2.85 -12.41
C TYR A 77 -16.09 -4.34 -12.73
N ASN A 78 -15.51 -4.69 -13.88
CA ASN A 78 -15.21 -6.09 -14.21
C ASN A 78 -14.28 -6.72 -13.16
N ALA A 79 -13.23 -6.01 -12.74
CA ALA A 79 -12.32 -6.48 -11.69
C ALA A 79 -13.02 -6.65 -10.33
N ILE A 80 -13.94 -5.76 -9.97
CA ILE A 80 -14.78 -5.88 -8.76
C ILE A 80 -15.71 -7.08 -8.89
N GLN A 81 -16.36 -7.28 -10.04
CA GLN A 81 -17.24 -8.42 -10.27
C GLN A 81 -16.49 -9.75 -10.19
N GLU A 82 -15.31 -9.85 -10.79
CA GLU A 82 -14.44 -11.03 -10.65
C GLU A 82 -14.05 -11.29 -9.20
N MET A 83 -13.73 -10.23 -8.45
CA MET A 83 -13.39 -10.31 -7.03
C MET A 83 -14.55 -10.87 -6.22
N LEU A 84 -15.76 -10.36 -6.43
CA LEU A 84 -16.97 -10.82 -5.73
C LEU A 84 -17.34 -12.25 -6.14
N ALA A 85 -17.25 -12.58 -7.44
CA ALA A 85 -17.54 -13.92 -7.95
C ALA A 85 -16.62 -15.00 -7.37
N SER A 86 -15.39 -14.65 -6.97
CA SER A 86 -14.48 -15.60 -6.31
C SER A 86 -14.96 -16.10 -4.94
N LEU A 87 -15.93 -15.40 -4.33
CA LEU A 87 -16.53 -15.80 -3.07
C LEU A 87 -17.59 -16.91 -3.24
N GLU A 88 -18.01 -17.20 -4.47
CA GLU A 88 -18.98 -18.26 -4.81
C GLU A 88 -20.34 -18.14 -4.06
N ASP A 89 -20.77 -16.89 -3.82
CA ASP A 89 -22.02 -16.51 -3.16
C ASP A 89 -22.91 -15.65 -4.08
#